data_AF-A0AAV7Q3V1-F1
#
_entry.id   AF-A0AAV7Q3V1-F1
#
_cell.length_a   1.000
_cell.length_b   1.000
_cell.length_c   1.000
_cell.angle_alpha   90.00
_cell.angle_beta   90.00
_cell.angle_gamma   90.00
#
_symmetry.space_group_name_H-M   'P 1'
#
loop_
_entity.id
_entity.type
_entity.pdbx_description
1 polymer ?
#
loop_
_entity_poly.entity_id
_entity_poly.type
_entity_poly.pdbx_seq_one_letter_code
_entity_poly.pdbx_strand_id
1 'polypeptide(L)'
;LGSKPHIYLEDLQNGGIAVVCESSGWYPEPEAKWEDDNMNNISSSIEVKALDSRLQFHVKATYIFSGHPFTLSCCIRNPILSQWKQSTVHITDAFLQRISSCISNRLLISAFFTVPGILLSLMAVRLVNKQMELSQELGALREELDWRRAQRFA
;
A
#
# COMPACT_ATOMS: atom_id res chain seq x y z
N LEU A 1 -16.60 -6.70 -32.76
CA LEU A 1 -15.27 -7.30 -32.48
C LEU A 1 -14.55 -6.51 -31.40
N GLY A 2 -13.84 -7.19 -30.48
CA GLY A 2 -13.11 -6.60 -29.35
C GLY A 2 -14.02 -5.97 -28.28
N SER A 3 -13.64 -6.04 -27.01
CA SER A 3 -14.28 -5.25 -25.95
C SER A 3 -13.69 -3.84 -25.87
N LYS A 4 -14.38 -2.89 -25.23
CA LYS A 4 -13.76 -1.60 -24.89
C LYS A 4 -12.58 -1.88 -23.94
N PRO A 5 -11.38 -1.29 -24.17
CA PRO A 5 -10.26 -1.50 -23.26
C PRO A 5 -10.59 -1.02 -21.86
N HIS A 6 -10.26 -1.82 -20.84
CA HIS A 6 -10.47 -1.47 -19.44
C HIS A 6 -9.13 -1.10 -18.81
N ILE A 7 -9.05 0.07 -18.18
CA ILE A 7 -7.84 0.58 -17.54
C ILE A 7 -8.00 0.54 -16.03
N TYR A 8 -6.98 0.03 -15.35
CA TYR A 8 -6.90 -0.03 -13.89
C TYR A 8 -5.45 0.11 -13.42
N LEU A 9 -5.27 0.27 -12.11
CA LEU A 9 -3.96 0.41 -11.46
C LEU A 9 -3.61 -0.88 -10.72
N GLU A 10 -2.33 -1.25 -10.78
CA GLU A 10 -1.78 -2.43 -10.10
C GLU A 10 -0.51 -2.04 -9.34
N ASP A 11 -0.42 -2.42 -8.06
CA ASP A 11 0.79 -2.21 -7.25
C ASP A 11 1.87 -3.22 -7.64
N LEU A 12 3.08 -2.75 -7.89
CA LEU A 12 4.24 -3.59 -8.15
C LEU A 12 4.93 -3.96 -6.83
N GLN A 13 5.48 -5.19 -6.76
CA GLN A 13 6.17 -5.69 -5.56
C GLN A 13 7.36 -4.81 -5.11
N ASN A 14 7.94 -4.04 -6.03
CA ASN A 14 9.03 -3.11 -5.77
C ASN A 14 8.56 -1.72 -5.27
N GLY A 15 7.27 -1.56 -4.95
CA GLY A 15 6.68 -0.27 -4.54
C GLY A 15 6.40 0.69 -5.69
N GLY A 16 6.56 0.25 -6.94
CA GLY A 16 6.10 1.00 -8.11
C GLY A 16 4.60 0.81 -8.36
N ILE A 17 4.05 1.62 -9.27
CA ILE A 17 2.66 1.50 -9.72
C ILE A 17 2.67 1.21 -11.21
N ALA A 18 1.83 0.27 -11.64
CA ALA A 18 1.59 -0.01 -13.04
C ALA A 18 0.18 0.45 -13.45
N VAL A 19 0.08 1.04 -14.63
CA VAL A 19 -1.19 1.29 -15.31
C VAL A 19 -1.40 0.17 -16.31
N VAL A 20 -2.49 -0.58 -16.12
CA VAL A 20 -2.78 -1.78 -16.91
C VAL A 20 -4.01 -1.54 -17.75
N CYS A 21 -3.94 -1.96 -19.02
CA CYS A 21 -5.04 -1.95 -19.96
C CYS A 21 -5.32 -3.39 -20.43
N GLU A 22 -6.56 -3.84 -20.26
CA GLU A 22 -6.99 -5.15 -20.74
C GLU A 22 -8.16 -5.07 -21.72
N SER A 23 -8.14 -5.93 -22.73
CA SER A 23 -9.22 -6.07 -23.69
C SER A 23 -9.28 -7.48 -24.27
N SER A 24 -10.48 -7.96 -24.61
CA SER A 24 -10.70 -9.35 -25.02
C SER A 24 -11.60 -9.45 -26.25
N GLY A 25 -11.62 -10.62 -26.89
CA GLY A 25 -12.55 -10.90 -27.99
C GLY A 25 -12.13 -10.28 -29.33
N TRP A 26 -10.84 -10.09 -29.53
CA TRP A 26 -10.27 -9.59 -30.79
C TRP A 26 -10.08 -10.73 -31.79
N TYR A 27 -10.35 -10.47 -33.07
CA TYR A 27 -10.04 -11.39 -34.16
C TYR A 27 -9.72 -10.59 -35.43
N PRO A 28 -8.63 -10.87 -36.15
CA PRO A 28 -7.52 -11.73 -35.78
C PRO A 28 -6.70 -11.08 -34.66
N GLU A 29 -5.41 -11.41 -34.56
CA GLU A 29 -4.48 -10.78 -33.63
C GLU A 29 -4.52 -9.25 -33.78
N PRO A 30 -4.81 -8.48 -32.72
CA PRO A 30 -4.90 -7.02 -32.77
C PRO A 30 -3.53 -6.34 -32.60
N GLU A 31 -3.42 -5.10 -33.07
CA GLU A 31 -2.30 -4.21 -32.74
C GLU A 31 -2.68 -3.37 -31.51
N ALA A 32 -1.78 -3.23 -30.53
CA ALA A 32 -2.04 -2.42 -29.34
C ALA A 32 -0.88 -1.45 -29.07
N LYS A 33 -1.19 -0.29 -28.51
CA LYS A 33 -0.21 0.72 -28.10
C LYS A 33 -0.74 1.61 -26.98
N TRP A 34 0.18 2.24 -26.29
CA TRP A 34 -0.10 3.36 -25.40
C TRP A 34 0.30 4.68 -26.07
N GLU A 35 -0.56 5.68 -25.96
CA GLU A 35 -0.33 7.03 -26.48
C GLU A 35 -0.44 8.07 -25.34
N ASP A 36 0.40 9.11 -25.40
CA ASP A 36 0.31 10.28 -24.54
C ASP A 36 -0.71 11.31 -25.08
N ASP A 37 -0.89 12.42 -24.38
CA ASP A 37 -1.75 13.55 -24.81
C ASP A 37 -1.35 14.13 -26.18
N ASN A 38 -0.08 13.99 -26.56
CA ASN A 38 0.46 14.47 -27.82
C ASN A 38 0.43 13.38 -28.91
N MET A 39 -0.26 12.26 -28.66
CA MET A 39 -0.35 11.10 -29.55
C MET A 39 1.00 10.41 -29.82
N ASN A 40 2.00 10.61 -28.98
CA ASN A 40 3.27 9.91 -29.08
C ASN A 40 3.14 8.50 -28.49
N ASN A 41 3.77 7.53 -29.16
CA ASN A 41 3.85 6.18 -28.63
C ASN A 41 4.72 6.14 -27.37
N ILE A 42 4.23 5.45 -26.36
CA ILE A 42 4.92 5.33 -25.07
C ILE A 42 5.56 3.95 -24.96
N SER A 43 6.80 3.93 -24.50
CA SER A 43 7.50 2.68 -24.16
C SER A 43 6.73 1.93 -23.07
N SER A 44 6.23 0.75 -23.41
CA SER A 44 5.32 -0.03 -22.57
C SER A 44 5.44 -1.52 -22.92
N SER A 45 5.02 -2.38 -21.99
CA SER A 45 4.93 -3.82 -22.26
C SER A 45 3.57 -4.13 -22.85
N ILE A 46 3.52 -4.89 -23.95
CA ILE A 46 2.28 -5.33 -24.59
C ILE A 46 2.34 -6.84 -24.73
N GLU A 47 1.36 -7.52 -24.16
CA GLU A 47 1.16 -8.96 -24.25
C GLU A 47 -0.14 -9.23 -25.02
N VAL A 48 -0.02 -10.03 -26.07
CA VAL A 48 -1.18 -10.52 -26.84
C VAL A 48 -1.22 -12.04 -26.71
N LYS A 49 -2.33 -12.56 -26.18
CA LYS A 49 -2.51 -13.99 -25.90
C LYS A 49 -3.69 -14.53 -26.68
N ALA A 50 -3.50 -15.63 -27.39
CA ALA A 50 -4.59 -16.37 -28.01
C ALA A 50 -5.43 -17.05 -26.92
N LEU A 51 -6.75 -16.93 -27.03
CA LEU A 51 -7.72 -17.74 -26.29
C LEU A 51 -7.98 -19.00 -27.12
N ASP A 52 -7.37 -20.11 -26.70
CA ASP A 52 -7.35 -21.42 -27.38
C ASP A 52 -8.72 -21.91 -27.86
N SER A 53 -9.80 -21.49 -27.22
CA SER A 53 -11.15 -21.99 -27.48
C SER A 53 -11.92 -21.29 -28.60
N ARG A 54 -11.48 -20.11 -29.10
CA ARG A 54 -12.34 -19.26 -29.94
C ARG A 54 -11.67 -18.48 -31.07
N LEU A 55 -10.40 -18.76 -31.40
CA LEU A 55 -9.60 -17.93 -32.33
C LEU A 55 -9.56 -16.44 -31.90
N GLN A 56 -9.87 -16.14 -30.63
CA GLN A 56 -9.93 -14.77 -30.15
C GLN A 56 -8.66 -14.42 -29.39
N PHE A 57 -8.32 -13.14 -29.36
CA PHE A 57 -7.14 -12.65 -28.66
C PHE A 57 -7.54 -11.79 -27.46
N HIS A 58 -6.77 -11.96 -26.39
CA HIS A 58 -6.75 -11.11 -25.22
C HIS A 58 -5.48 -10.25 -25.27
N VAL A 59 -5.64 -8.97 -24.98
CA VAL A 59 -4.57 -7.98 -24.94
C VAL A 59 -4.42 -7.49 -23.52
N LYS A 60 -3.20 -7.54 -23.00
CA LYS A 60 -2.79 -6.89 -21.76
C LYS A 60 -1.63 -5.94 -22.06
N ALA A 61 -1.82 -4.65 -21.86
CA ALA A 61 -0.78 -3.65 -22.05
C ALA A 61 -0.48 -2.96 -20.71
N THR A 62 0.79 -2.87 -20.35
CA THR A 62 1.25 -2.41 -19.04
C THR A 62 2.23 -1.25 -19.22
N TYR A 63 1.91 -0.12 -18.59
CA TYR A 63 2.79 1.04 -18.50
C TYR A 63 3.27 1.23 -17.05
N ILE A 64 4.57 1.43 -16.86
CA ILE A 64 5.15 1.67 -15.53
C ILE A 64 5.03 3.16 -15.21
N PHE A 65 4.37 3.49 -14.11
CA PHE A 65 4.15 4.85 -13.66
C PHE A 65 5.49 5.56 -13.36
N SER A 66 5.68 6.74 -13.95
CA SER A 66 6.94 7.49 -13.89
C SER A 66 7.03 8.53 -12.77
N GLY A 67 5.97 8.74 -11.98
CA GLY A 67 6.00 9.68 -10.85
C GLY A 67 5.41 11.07 -11.15
N HIS A 68 5.00 11.35 -12.39
CA HIS A 68 4.45 12.65 -12.79
C HIS A 68 3.01 12.52 -13.29
N PRO A 69 2.20 13.59 -13.21
CA PRO A 69 0.90 13.64 -13.85
C PRO A 69 1.01 13.40 -15.35
N PHE A 70 0.05 12.67 -15.89
CA PHE A 70 -0.02 12.42 -17.32
C PHE A 70 -1.43 11.99 -17.72
N THR A 71 -1.67 12.01 -19.01
CA THR A 71 -2.76 11.29 -19.64
C THR A 71 -2.22 10.15 -20.46
N LEU A 72 -2.88 9.01 -20.38
CA LEU A 72 -2.58 7.86 -21.24
C LEU A 72 -3.83 7.40 -21.94
N SER A 73 -3.70 7.10 -23.23
CA SER A 73 -4.70 6.40 -24.01
C SER A 73 -4.19 5.02 -24.38
N CYS A 74 -4.93 3.98 -24.01
CA CYS A 74 -4.69 2.63 -24.51
C CYS A 74 -5.47 2.45 -25.80
N CYS A 75 -4.78 2.23 -26.91
CA CYS A 75 -5.35 2.16 -28.26
C CYS A 75 -5.14 0.76 -28.83
N ILE A 76 -6.23 0.08 -29.21
CA ILE A 76 -6.21 -1.27 -29.78
C ILE A 76 -6.92 -1.26 -31.13
N ARG A 77 -6.25 -1.78 -32.16
CA ARG A 77 -6.70 -1.79 -33.54
C ARG A 77 -6.98 -3.19 -34.03
N ASN A 78 -8.09 -3.34 -34.73
CA ASN A 78 -8.34 -4.50 -35.57
C ASN A 78 -7.67 -4.31 -36.94
N PRO A 79 -6.74 -5.17 -37.39
CA PRO A 79 -6.00 -4.96 -38.63
C PRO A 79 -6.88 -5.14 -39.89
N ILE A 80 -7.89 -6.01 -39.83
CA ILE A 80 -8.78 -6.28 -40.98
C ILE A 80 -9.84 -5.20 -41.11
N LEU A 81 -10.52 -4.89 -40.00
CA LEU A 81 -11.60 -3.90 -39.98
C LEU A 81 -11.07 -2.46 -39.94
N SER A 82 -9.78 -2.27 -39.64
CA SER A 82 -9.16 -0.97 -39.36
C SER A 82 -9.91 -0.12 -38.32
N GLN A 83 -10.62 -0.77 -37.41
CA GLN A 83 -11.36 -0.13 -36.33
C GLN A 83 -10.51 -0.04 -35.07
N TRP A 84 -10.49 1.15 -34.46
CA TRP A 84 -9.83 1.41 -33.19
C TRP A 84 -10.81 1.35 -32.03
N LYS A 85 -10.35 0.82 -30.91
CA LYS A 85 -11.00 0.99 -29.61
C LYS A 85 -9.96 1.53 -28.65
N GLN A 86 -10.34 2.59 -27.95
CA GLN A 86 -9.48 3.21 -26.97
C GLN A 86 -10.20 3.51 -25.66
N SER A 87 -9.41 3.60 -24.61
CA SER A 87 -9.80 4.15 -23.32
C SER A 87 -8.69 5.05 -22.82
N THR A 88 -9.07 6.13 -22.18
CA THR A 88 -8.15 7.17 -21.70
C THR A 88 -8.27 7.30 -20.20
N VAL A 89 -7.12 7.48 -19.54
CA VAL A 89 -7.01 7.76 -18.11
C VAL A 89 -6.19 9.02 -17.92
N HIS A 90 -6.64 9.89 -17.01
CA HIS A 90 -5.92 11.09 -16.62
C HIS A 90 -5.48 10.94 -15.17
N ILE A 91 -4.18 10.93 -14.93
CA ILE A 91 -3.58 10.88 -13.59
C ILE A 91 -3.15 12.29 -13.21
N THR A 92 -3.76 12.84 -12.17
CA THR A 92 -3.53 14.21 -11.69
C THR A 92 -2.64 14.23 -10.45
N ASP A 93 -2.03 15.38 -10.15
CA ASP A 93 -1.22 15.58 -8.93
C ASP A 93 -2.00 15.25 -7.65
N ALA A 94 -3.30 15.57 -7.60
CA ALA A 94 -4.15 15.28 -6.45
C ALA A 94 -4.25 13.76 -6.17
N PHE A 95 -4.24 12.95 -7.22
CA PHE A 95 -4.21 11.49 -7.08
C PHE A 95 -2.86 11.00 -6.54
N LEU A 96 -1.75 11.60 -6.99
CA LEU A 96 -0.40 11.28 -6.51
C LEU A 96 -0.20 11.64 -5.03
N GLN A 97 -0.72 12.80 -4.62
CA GLN A 97 -0.73 13.22 -3.21
C GLN A 97 -1.52 12.25 -2.35
N ARG A 98 -2.65 11.73 -2.83
CA ARG A 98 -3.46 10.76 -2.09
C ARG A 98 -2.73 9.42 -1.89
N ILE A 99 -2.00 8.93 -2.90
CA ILE A 99 -1.18 7.72 -2.77
C ILE A 99 -0.07 7.93 -1.74
N SER A 100 0.65 9.06 -1.79
CA SER A 100 1.67 9.42 -0.81
C SER A 100 1.10 9.56 0.61
N SER A 101 -0.08 10.16 0.75
CA SER A 101 -0.74 10.41 2.03
C SER A 101 -1.18 9.13 2.75
N CYS A 102 -1.51 8.06 2.02
CA CYS A 102 -1.81 6.75 2.61
C CYS A 102 -0.61 6.11 3.34
N ILE A 103 0.62 6.45 2.93
CA ILE A 103 1.86 5.95 3.54
C ILE A 103 2.21 6.77 4.80
N SER A 104 2.02 8.09 4.76
CA SER A 104 2.35 8.96 5.91
C SER A 104 1.40 8.79 7.09
N ASN A 105 0.12 8.51 6.84
CA ASN A 105 -0.85 8.37 7.93
C ASN A 105 -0.61 7.12 8.80
N ARG A 106 -0.03 6.04 8.23
CA ARG A 106 0.32 4.83 9.01
C ARG A 106 1.48 5.06 9.99
N LEU A 107 2.44 5.92 9.64
CA LEU A 107 3.60 6.24 10.50
C LEU A 107 3.24 7.19 11.64
N LEU A 108 2.33 8.14 11.40
CA LEU A 108 1.88 9.07 12.43
C LEU A 108 1.03 8.38 13.49
N ILE A 109 0.15 7.47 13.08
CA ILE A 109 -0.69 6.70 14.00
C ILE A 109 0.17 5.78 14.86
N SER A 110 1.15 5.08 14.29
CA SER A 110 2.03 4.19 15.08
C SER A 110 2.89 4.95 16.09
N ALA A 111 3.41 6.13 15.73
CA ALA A 111 4.17 6.98 16.65
C ALA A 111 3.31 7.48 17.82
N PHE A 112 2.05 7.84 17.56
CA PHE A 112 1.14 8.37 18.58
C PHE A 112 0.73 7.33 19.64
N PHE A 113 0.68 6.04 19.29
CA PHE A 113 0.36 4.97 20.25
C PHE A 113 1.60 4.39 20.94
N THR A 114 2.73 4.28 20.24
CA THR A 114 3.94 3.65 20.79
C THR A 114 4.63 4.50 21.85
N VAL A 115 4.77 5.81 21.64
CA VAL A 115 5.49 6.68 22.57
C VAL A 115 4.78 6.79 23.93
N PRO A 116 3.46 7.05 24.02
CA PRO A 116 2.76 7.05 25.32
C PRO A 116 2.79 5.69 26.00
N GLY A 117 2.68 4.59 25.24
CA GLY A 117 2.77 3.24 25.78
C GLY A 117 4.11 2.94 26.45
N ILE A 118 5.22 3.37 25.84
CA ILE A 118 6.57 3.23 26.41
C ILE A 118 6.72 4.10 27.66
N LEU A 119 6.22 5.34 27.66
CA LEU A 119 6.29 6.20 28.85
C LEU A 119 5.46 5.63 30.01
N LEU A 120 4.26 5.11 29.74
CA LEU A 120 3.41 4.48 30.75
C LEU A 120 4.06 3.22 31.34
N SER A 121 4.68 2.38 30.50
CA SER A 121 5.36 1.17 30.99
C SER A 121 6.57 1.52 31.86
N LEU A 122 7.39 2.50 31.46
CA LEU A 122 8.51 2.98 32.27
C LEU A 122 8.04 3.58 33.61
N MET A 123 6.95 4.36 33.60
CA MET A 123 6.36 4.89 34.83
C MET A 123 5.82 3.78 35.73
N ALA A 124 5.13 2.78 35.18
CA ALA A 124 4.65 1.63 35.93
C ALA A 124 5.80 0.84 36.58
N VAL A 125 6.88 0.57 35.82
CA VAL A 125 8.08 -0.11 36.36
C VAL A 125 8.70 0.70 37.50
N ARG A 126 8.82 2.03 37.35
CA ARG A 126 9.34 2.90 38.42
C ARG A 126 8.46 2.87 39.68
N LEU A 127 7.13 2.88 39.50
CA LEU A 127 6.17 2.80 40.61
C LEU A 127 6.27 1.46 41.33
N VAL A 128 6.33 0.34 40.60
CA VAL A 128 6.49 -1.00 41.18
C VAL A 128 7.83 -1.12 41.92
N ASN A 129 8.93 -0.65 41.33
CA ASN A 129 10.23 -0.68 41.97
C ASN A 129 10.24 0.13 43.27
N LYS A 130 9.65 1.34 43.26
CA LYS A 130 9.56 2.18 44.45
C LYS A 130 8.62 1.61 45.51
N GLN A 131 7.53 0.96 45.08
CA GLN A 131 6.63 0.26 45.98
C GLN A 131 7.34 -0.92 46.65
N MET A 132 8.16 -1.66 45.90
CA MET A 132 8.95 -2.79 46.42
C MET A 132 9.94 -2.35 47.49
N GLU A 133 10.70 -1.29 47.24
CA GLU A 133 11.64 -0.69 48.19
C GLU A 133 10.94 -0.26 49.49
N LEU A 134 9.80 0.44 49.37
CA LEU A 134 9.01 0.86 50.53
C LEU A 134 8.43 -0.33 51.30
N SER A 135 8.05 -1.42 50.61
CA SER A 135 7.56 -2.64 51.25
C SER A 135 8.64 -3.33 52.08
N GLN A 136 9.90 -3.27 51.63
CA GLN A 136 11.05 -3.83 52.32
C GLN A 136 11.39 -3.01 53.57
N GLU A 137 11.40 -1.68 53.48
CA GLU A 137 11.59 -0.80 54.64
C GLU A 137 10.50 -1.01 55.70
N LEU A 138 9.23 -1.11 55.27
CA LEU A 138 8.10 -1.34 56.17
C LEU A 138 8.20 -2.71 56.87
N GLY A 139 8.67 -3.74 56.16
CA GLY A 139 8.94 -5.07 56.72
C GLY A 139 10.02 -5.03 57.81
N ALA A 140 11.15 -4.39 57.53
CA ALA A 140 12.25 -4.25 58.50
C ALA A 140 11.81 -3.45 59.75
N LEU A 141 11.05 -2.36 59.57
CA LEU A 141 10.51 -1.57 60.69
C LEU A 141 9.51 -2.39 61.53
N ARG A 142 8.74 -3.25 60.87
CA ARG A 142 7.75 -4.11 61.55
C ARG A 142 8.43 -5.18 62.41
N GLU A 143 9.46 -5.83 61.89
CA GLU A 143 10.25 -6.81 62.66
C GLU A 143 10.91 -6.15 63.88
N GLU A 144 11.48 -4.95 63.73
CA GLU A 144 12.05 -4.17 64.84
C GLU A 144 10.99 -3.83 65.91
N LEU A 145 9.77 -3.44 65.49
CA LEU A 145 8.66 -3.18 66.40
C LEU A 145 8.17 -4.45 67.12
N ASP A 146 8.17 -5.59 66.45
CA ASP A 146 7.76 -6.87 67.00
C ASP A 146 8.80 -7.39 68.01
N TRP A 147 10.10 -7.27 67.71
CA TRP A 147 11.20 -7.54 68.65
C TRP A 147 11.10 -6.70 69.93
N ARG A 148 10.93 -5.38 69.78
CA ARG A 148 10.76 -4.47 70.94
C ARG A 148 9.50 -4.72 71.76
N ARG A 149 8.48 -5.35 71.16
CA ARG A 149 7.29 -5.79 71.90
C ARG A 149 7.58 -7.07 72.67
N ALA A 150 8.22 -8.07 72.06
CA ALA A 150 8.58 -9.31 72.74
C ALA A 150 9.45 -9.07 73.99
N GLN A 151 10.42 -8.15 73.91
CA GLN A 151 11.27 -7.79 75.07
C GLN A 151 10.52 -7.09 76.22
N ARG A 152 9.34 -6.50 75.97
CA ARG A 152 8.56 -5.83 77.02
C ARG A 152 7.65 -6.77 77.81
N PHE A 153 7.49 -8.02 77.38
CA PHE A 153 6.62 -9.02 78.01
C PHE A 153 7.39 -10.22 78.61
N ALA A 154 8.72 -10.18 78.60
CA ALA A 154 9.61 -11.11 79.30
C ALA A 154 10.16 -10.46 80.57
#